data_AF-A0A060C640-F1
#
_entry.id   AF-A0A060C640-F1
#
_cell.length_a   1.000
_cell.length_b   1.000
_cell.length_c   1.000
_cell.angle_alpha   90.00
_cell.angle_beta   90.00
_cell.angle_gamma   90.00
#
_symmetry.space_group_name_H-M   'P 1'
#
loop_
_entity.id
_entity.type
_entity.pdbx_description
1 polymer ?
#
loop_
_entity_poly.entity_id
_entity_poly.type
_entity_poly.pdbx_seq_one_letter_code
_entity_poly.pdbx_strand_id
1 'polypeptide(L)' 'EPGIVSEMGRAAAEGLKAGGLLPVMKHMPGHGRTMVDSHHDLPVVDASRDLLEVVDFVPFAALKAN' A
#
# COMPACT_ATOMS: atom_id res chain seq x y z
N GLU A 1 -6.32 10.08 0.30
CA GLU A 1 -5.92 10.21 -1.12
C GLU A 1 -4.76 9.31 -1.50
N PRO A 2 -4.94 8.41 -2.50
CA PRO A 2 -3.89 7.50 -2.96
C PRO A 2 -2.61 8.18 -3.47
N GLY A 3 -2.76 9.38 -4.06
CA GLY A 3 -1.63 10.20 -4.52
C GLY A 3 -0.69 10.59 -3.38
N ILE A 4 -1.24 11.10 -2.28
CA ILE A 4 -0.46 11.49 -1.09
C ILE A 4 0.27 10.28 -0.50
N VAL A 5 -0.39 9.12 -0.40
CA VAL A 5 0.23 7.88 0.09
C VAL A 5 1.40 7.47 -0.81
N SER A 6 1.26 7.62 -2.13
CA SER A 6 2.31 7.30 -3.10
C SER A 6 3.51 8.24 -2.96
N GLU A 7 3.27 9.54 -2.80
CA GLU A 7 4.33 10.55 -2.61
C GLU A 7 5.11 10.32 -1.31
N MET A 8 4.39 10.14 -0.20
CA MET A 8 5.00 9.88 1.11
C MET A 8 5.74 8.54 1.14
N GLY A 9 5.13 7.51 0.55
CA GLY A 9 5.75 6.18 0.41
C GLY A 9 7.05 6.24 -0.39
N ARG A 10 7.08 7.01 -1.49
CA ARG A 10 8.30 7.24 -2.28
C ARG A 10 9.37 7.93 -1.45
N ALA A 11 9.04 9.03 -0.78
CA ALA A 11 9.99 9.78 0.03
C ALA A 11 10.61 8.90 1.13
N ALA A 12 9.80 8.11 1.82
CA ALA A 12 10.28 7.16 2.83
C ALA A 12 11.17 6.06 2.20
N ALA A 13 10.77 5.51 1.05
CA ALA A 13 11.54 4.49 0.34
C ALA A 13 12.90 5.02 -0.14
N GLU A 14 12.96 6.25 -0.66
CA GLU A 14 14.24 6.89 -1.05
C GLU A 14 15.15 7.11 0.16
N GLY A 15 14.59 7.55 1.30
CA GLY A 15 15.36 7.70 2.54
C GLY A 15 15.96 6.38 3.03
N LEU A 16 15.18 5.30 3.02
CA LEU A 16 15.66 3.95 3.37
C LEU A 16 16.78 3.49 2.44
N LYS A 17 16.59 3.66 1.12
CA LYS A 17 17.60 3.31 0.12
C LYS A 17 18.89 4.11 0.28
N ALA A 18 18.80 5.41 0.56
CA ALA A 18 19.96 6.25 0.85
C ALA A 18 20.75 5.76 2.08
N GLY A 19 20.06 5.17 3.06
CA GLY A 19 20.67 4.51 4.22
C GLY A 19 21.17 3.08 3.96
N GLY A 20 21.11 2.57 2.72
CA GLY A 20 21.53 1.22 2.37
C GLY A 20 20.50 0.13 2.71
N LEU A 21 19.24 0.49 2.95
CA LEU A 21 18.15 -0.43 3.29
C LEU A 21 17.20 -0.64 2.10
N LEU A 22 16.67 -1.86 1.98
CA LEU A 22 15.63 -2.17 1.00
C LEU A 22 14.24 -1.91 1.61
N PRO A 23 13.45 -0.94 1.08
CA PRO A 23 12.09 -0.70 1.55
C PRO A 23 11.13 -1.80 1.09
N VAL A 24 10.11 -2.08 1.91
CA VAL A 24 9.06 -3.06 1.62
C VAL A 24 7.70 -2.39 1.70
N MET A 25 6.99 -2.36 0.57
CA MET A 25 5.60 -1.91 0.50
C MET A 25 4.68 -2.97 1.09
N LYS A 26 3.79 -2.55 1.99
CA LYS A 26 2.83 -3.43 2.67
C LYS A 26 1.59 -2.64 3.09
N HIS A 27 0.47 -3.29 3.35
CA HIS A 27 0.20 -4.72 3.15
C HIS A 27 -0.48 -4.91 1.80
N MET A 28 0.19 -5.56 0.84
CA MET A 28 -0.43 -5.87 -0.45
C MET A 28 -1.64 -6.80 -0.23
N PRO A 29 -2.81 -6.57 -0.87
CA PRO A 29 -3.09 -5.57 -1.89
C PRO A 29 -3.67 -4.24 -1.38
N GLY A 30 -3.73 -4.05 -0.06
CA GLY A 30 -4.28 -2.87 0.60
C GLY A 30 -5.07 -3.28 1.84
N HIS A 31 -4.66 -2.82 3.02
CA HIS A 31 -5.33 -3.13 4.28
C HIS A 31 -6.20 -1.98 4.81
N GLY A 32 -6.18 -0.81 4.17
CA GLY A 32 -6.82 0.40 4.70
C GLY A 32 -8.35 0.36 4.79
N ARG A 33 -9.00 -0.63 4.16
CA ARG A 33 -10.47 -0.80 4.16
C ARG A 33 -10.96 -1.87 5.14
N THR A 34 -10.05 -2.61 5.76
CA THR A 34 -10.45 -3.65 6.70
C THR A 34 -11.09 -3.02 7.93
N MET A 35 -12.07 -3.70 8.50
CA MET A 35 -12.82 -3.23 9.67
C MET A 35 -12.58 -4.11 10.91
N VAL A 36 -11.68 -5.08 10.81
CA VAL A 36 -11.36 -6.05 11.86
C VAL A 36 -9.85 -6.13 12.07
N ASP A 37 -9.45 -6.53 13.27
CA ASP A 37 -8.06 -6.78 13.58
C ASP A 37 -7.61 -8.13 12.99
N SER A 38 -6.66 -8.08 12.05
CA SER A 38 -6.12 -9.28 11.40
C SER A 38 -5.38 -10.26 12.32
N HIS A 39 -5.05 -9.87 13.55
CA HIS A 39 -4.47 -10.81 14.52
C HIS A 39 -5.51 -11.80 15.06
N HIS A 40 -6.80 -11.43 15.03
CA HIS A 40 -7.89 -12.18 15.63
C HIS A 40 -8.86 -12.74 14.60
N ASP A 41 -9.18 -11.96 13.57
CA ASP A 41 -10.18 -12.32 12.56
C ASP A 41 -9.60 -12.22 11.15
N LEU A 42 -10.15 -13.00 10.22
CA LEU A 42 -9.78 -12.88 8.80
C LEU A 42 -10.47 -11.65 8.19
N PRO A 43 -9.74 -10.61 7.78
CA PRO A 43 -10.35 -9.44 7.19
C PRO A 43 -10.90 -9.73 5.80
N VAL A 44 -12.11 -9.26 5.52
CA VAL A 44 -12.74 -9.32 4.20
C VAL A 44 -13.01 -7.90 3.73
N VAL A 45 -12.55 -7.59 2.51
CA VAL A 45 -12.84 -6.32 1.84
C VAL A 45 -13.82 -6.60 0.72
N ASP A 46 -15.06 -6.17 0.90
CA ASP A 46 -16.10 -6.25 -0.12
C ASP A 46 -16.12 -4.97 -0.96
N ALA A 47 -15.22 -4.91 -1.94
CA ALA A 47 -15.11 -3.81 -2.88
C ALA A 47 -14.91 -4.36 -4.29
N SER A 48 -15.52 -3.72 -5.29
CA SER A 48 -15.31 -4.06 -6.69
C SER A 48 -13.83 -3.90 -7.06
N ARG A 49 -13.33 -4.75 -7.96
CA ARG A 49 -11.96 -4.64 -8.45
C ARG A 49 -11.65 -3.28 -9.07
N ASP A 50 -12.57 -2.71 -9.84
CA ASP A 50 -12.38 -1.39 -10.48
C ASP A 50 -12.10 -0.29 -9.44
N LEU A 51 -12.83 -0.32 -8.32
CA LEU A 51 -12.59 0.61 -7.21
C LEU A 51 -11.21 0.39 -6.57
N LEU A 52 -10.81 -0.87 -6.36
CA LEU A 52 -9.49 -1.18 -5.78
C LEU A 52 -8.36 -0.73 -6.70
N GLU A 53 -8.52 -0.86 -8.02
CA GLU A 53 -7.53 -0.43 -9.01
C GLU A 53 -7.30 1.09 -9.00
N VAL A 54 -8.37 1.89 -8.83
CA VAL A 54 -8.28 3.35 -8.85
C VAL A 54 -7.99 3.98 -7.48
N VAL A 55 -8.02 3.18 -6.39
CA VAL A 55 -7.74 3.66 -5.03
C VAL A 55 -6.61 2.89 -4.35
N ASP A 56 -6.86 1.64 -3.98
CA ASP A 56 -6.02 0.86 -3.07
C ASP A 56 -4.72 0.39 -3.73
N PHE A 57 -4.77 0.06 -5.01
CA PHE A 57 -3.62 -0.48 -5.76
C PHE A 57 -2.69 0.62 -6.26
N VAL A 58 -3.16 1.87 -6.32
CA VAL A 58 -2.42 3.01 -6.87
C VAL A 58 -1.01 3.16 -6.25
N PRO A 59 -0.83 3.10 -4.91
CA PRO A 59 0.51 3.24 -4.33
C PRO A 59 1.44 2.06 -4.68
N PHE A 60 0.91 0.84 -4.76
CA PHE A 60 1.69 -0.34 -5.13
C PHE A 60 2.11 -0.28 -6.60
N ALA A 61 1.21 0.12 -7.50
CA ALA A 61 1.51 0.29 -8.92
C ALA A 61 2.55 1.41 -9.14
N ALA A 62 2.45 2.51 -8.40
CA ALA A 62 3.37 3.64 -8.51
C ALA A 62 4.78 3.34 -7.98
N LEU A 63 4.91 2.41 -7.03
CA LEU A 63 6.16 2.11 -6.31
C LEU A 63 6.74 0.72 -6.61
N LYS A 64 6.16 -0.02 -7.56
CA LYS A 64 6.72 -1.30 -8.01
C LYS A 64 8.16 -1.10 -8.52
N ALA A 65 9.04 -2.03 -8.19
CA ALA A 65 10.38 -2.06 -8.79
C ALA A 65 10.25 -2.35 -10.30
N ASN A 66 11.06 -1.67 -11.10
CA ASN A 66 11.25 -2.01 -12.52
C ASN A 66 12.18 -3.22 -12.64
#